data_AF-A0A531K2V6-F1
#
_entry.id   AF-A0A531K2V6-F1
#
_cell.length_a   1.000
_cell.length_b   1.000
_cell.length_c   1.000
_cell.angle_alpha   90.00
_cell.angle_beta   90.00
_cell.angle_gamma   90.00
#
_symmetry.space_group_name_H-M   'P 1'
#
loop_
_entity.id
_entity.type
_entity.pdbx_description
1 polymer ?
#
loop_
_entity_poly.entity_id
_entity_poly.type
_entity_poly.pdbx_seq_one_letter_code
_entity_poly.pdbx_strand_id
1 'polypeptide(L)'
;PEVSIAELLGSVGREQIEAMGDTTPANWTAEDRYKNHTTIAMALSHTDGDYSRHSWCAHFIEVRVDEDFGTVRVSRVVSALDSGRLYNPKLAESQWKGGIIMGIGQALLEEGIVDRRHGRIVNNNLADYL
;
A
#
# COMPACT_ATOMS: atom_id res chain seq x y z
N PRO A 1 22.44 6.43 11.49
CA PRO A 1 22.91 5.37 10.57
C PRO A 1 21.88 5.16 9.46
N GLU A 2 22.16 5.68 8.25
CA GLU A 2 21.35 5.41 7.05
C GLU A 2 21.67 4.00 6.59
N VAL A 3 20.82 3.03 6.93
CA VAL A 3 20.88 1.69 6.34
C VAL A 3 20.09 1.75 5.05
N SER A 4 20.77 1.52 3.93
CA SER A 4 20.14 1.45 2.62
C SER A 4 19.26 0.20 2.52
N ILE A 5 18.23 0.27 1.68
CA ILE A 5 17.36 -0.89 1.41
C ILE A 5 18.18 -2.09 0.88
N ALA A 6 19.25 -1.85 0.14
CA ALA A 6 20.15 -2.90 -0.34
C ALA A 6 20.85 -3.64 0.82
N GLU A 7 21.30 -2.93 1.85
CA GLU A 7 21.93 -3.53 3.04
C GLU A 7 20.92 -4.32 3.87
N LEU A 8 19.68 -3.83 3.97
CA LEU A 8 18.61 -4.54 4.67
C LEU A 8 18.19 -5.82 3.93
N LEU A 9 18.14 -5.79 2.60
CA LEU A 9 17.90 -6.97 1.75
C LEU A 9 19.04 -8.00 1.86
N GLY A 10 20.29 -7.54 1.88
CA GLY A 10 21.45 -8.40 2.13
C GLY A 10 21.41 -9.09 3.49
N SER A 11 20.92 -8.40 4.53
CA SER A 11 20.84 -8.96 5.89
C SER A 11 19.85 -10.12 6.05
N VAL A 12 18.84 -10.20 5.18
CA VAL A 12 17.85 -11.29 5.15
C VAL A 12 18.17 -12.36 4.11
N GLY A 13 19.37 -12.31 3.50
CA GLY A 13 19.84 -13.30 2.52
C GLY A 13 19.09 -13.26 1.19
N ARG A 14 18.50 -12.12 0.82
CA ARG A 14 17.76 -11.96 -0.44
C ARG A 14 18.42 -10.90 -1.32
N GLU A 15 18.97 -11.33 -2.46
CA GLU A 15 19.58 -10.42 -3.43
C GLU A 15 18.55 -9.78 -4.39
N GLN A 16 17.35 -10.35 -4.47
CA GLN A 16 16.22 -9.84 -5.27
C GLN A 16 14.90 -10.04 -4.53
N ILE A 17 13.96 -9.10 -4.71
CA ILE A 17 12.53 -9.36 -4.44
C ILE A 17 11.95 -9.86 -5.76
N GLU A 18 11.91 -11.17 -5.94
CA GLU A 18 11.26 -11.80 -7.08
C GLU A 18 9.84 -12.18 -6.67
N ALA A 19 8.84 -11.45 -7.18
CA ALA A 19 7.44 -11.84 -7.15
C ALA A 19 7.06 -12.28 -8.57
N MET A 20 7.31 -13.55 -8.89
CA MET A 20 6.65 -14.25 -10.02
C MET A 20 5.49 -15.07 -9.44
N GLY A 21 4.39 -15.31 -10.15
CA GLY A 21 4.13 -15.06 -11.55
C GLY A 21 2.64 -15.07 -11.81
N ASP A 22 2.26 -14.25 -12.77
CA ASP A 22 1.09 -14.36 -13.62
C ASP A 22 -0.08 -15.22 -13.09
N THR A 23 -1.12 -14.53 -12.61
CA THR A 23 -2.35 -15.17 -12.14
C THR A 23 -3.28 -15.63 -13.27
N THR A 24 -2.84 -15.46 -14.52
CA THR A 24 -3.57 -15.94 -15.70
C THR A 24 -3.13 -17.36 -16.07
N PRO A 25 -4.05 -18.19 -16.60
CA PRO A 25 -3.72 -19.54 -17.05
C PRO A 25 -2.54 -19.58 -18.03
N ALA A 26 -1.66 -20.58 -17.89
CA ALA A 26 -0.43 -20.71 -18.68
C ALA A 26 -0.67 -20.83 -20.20
N ASN A 27 -1.87 -21.22 -20.62
CA ASN A 27 -2.27 -21.35 -22.03
C ASN A 27 -2.81 -20.06 -22.66
N TRP A 28 -2.91 -18.95 -21.91
CA TRP A 28 -3.44 -17.70 -22.42
C TRP A 28 -2.44 -16.93 -23.28
N THR A 29 -2.91 -16.51 -24.46
CA THR A 29 -2.14 -15.66 -25.36
C THR A 29 -2.09 -14.20 -24.85
N ALA A 30 -1.22 -13.38 -25.44
CA ALA A 30 -1.17 -11.94 -25.17
C ALA A 30 -2.53 -11.24 -25.43
N GLU A 31 -3.30 -11.73 -26.41
CA GLU A 31 -4.61 -11.18 -26.76
C GLU A 31 -5.67 -11.55 -25.71
N ASP A 32 -5.66 -12.79 -25.21
CA ASP A 32 -6.58 -13.23 -24.15
C ASP A 32 -6.35 -12.44 -22.86
N ARG A 33 -5.07 -12.22 -22.51
CA ARG A 33 -4.68 -11.37 -21.38
C ARG A 33 -5.15 -9.93 -21.58
N TYR A 34 -4.97 -9.38 -22.78
CA TYR A 34 -5.44 -8.04 -23.09
C TYR A 34 -6.95 -7.92 -22.89
N LYS A 35 -7.73 -8.86 -23.45
CA LYS A 35 -9.20 -8.88 -23.30
C LYS A 35 -9.64 -9.02 -21.84
N ASN A 36 -9.00 -9.89 -21.06
CA ASN A 36 -9.28 -10.01 -19.62
C ASN A 36 -9.07 -8.67 -18.87
N HIS A 37 -8.06 -7.88 -19.23
CA HIS A 37 -7.84 -6.56 -18.63
C HIS A 37 -8.77 -5.48 -19.17
N THR A 38 -9.15 -5.50 -20.45
CA THR A 38 -9.92 -4.39 -21.06
C THR A 38 -11.43 -4.63 -21.13
N THR A 39 -11.89 -5.84 -20.85
CA THR A 39 -13.30 -6.24 -21.00
C THR A 39 -13.82 -6.78 -19.68
N ILE A 40 -14.68 -6.00 -19.03
CA ILE A 40 -15.17 -6.31 -17.67
C ILE A 40 -15.92 -7.66 -17.60
N ALA A 41 -16.58 -8.08 -18.68
CA ALA A 41 -17.25 -9.37 -18.77
C ALA A 41 -16.29 -10.57 -18.83
N MET A 42 -15.02 -10.32 -19.12
CA MET A 42 -13.96 -11.33 -19.15
C MET A 42 -13.02 -11.25 -17.94
N ALA A 43 -13.25 -10.29 -17.03
CA ALA A 43 -12.44 -10.15 -15.83
C ALA A 43 -12.67 -11.33 -14.89
N LEU A 44 -11.61 -12.09 -14.62
CA LEU A 44 -11.65 -13.16 -13.62
C LEU A 44 -11.79 -12.58 -12.20
N SER A 45 -12.60 -13.23 -11.37
CA SER A 45 -12.71 -12.89 -9.95
C SER A 45 -11.41 -13.21 -9.19
N HIS A 46 -11.26 -12.58 -8.03
CA HIS A 46 -10.14 -12.76 -7.11
C HIS A 46 -10.00 -14.21 -6.58
N THR A 47 -11.08 -15.00 -6.67
CA THR A 47 -11.13 -16.40 -6.20
C THR A 47 -11.54 -17.40 -7.30
N ASP A 48 -11.56 -16.99 -8.58
CA ASP A 48 -11.97 -17.89 -9.67
C ASP A 48 -10.87 -18.90 -10.02
N GLY A 49 -11.21 -20.19 -10.01
CA GLY A 49 -10.29 -21.29 -10.29
C GLY A 49 -9.31 -21.56 -9.15
N ASP A 50 -8.14 -22.14 -9.46
CA ASP A 50 -7.15 -22.56 -8.46
C ASP A 50 -6.21 -21.43 -8.00
N TYR A 51 -6.50 -20.18 -8.35
CA TYR A 51 -5.64 -19.03 -8.10
C TYR A 51 -6.33 -17.96 -7.25
N SER A 52 -5.57 -17.41 -6.31
CA SER A 52 -5.96 -16.26 -5.50
C SER A 52 -5.31 -15.00 -6.09
N ARG A 53 -6.13 -14.11 -6.65
CA ARG A 53 -5.67 -12.89 -7.34
C ARG A 53 -5.90 -11.71 -6.42
N HIS A 54 -4.83 -11.15 -5.87
CA HIS A 54 -4.89 -9.96 -5.04
C HIS A 54 -3.80 -8.98 -5.45
N SER A 55 -4.02 -7.72 -5.12
CA SER A 55 -2.94 -6.74 -5.11
C SER A 55 -2.05 -6.96 -3.90
N TRP A 56 -0.76 -6.71 -4.07
CA TRP A 56 0.23 -6.84 -3.00
C TRP A 56 0.99 -5.54 -2.83
N CYS A 57 1.45 -5.25 -1.62
CA CYS A 57 2.35 -4.14 -1.39
C CYS A 57 3.34 -4.44 -0.26
N ALA A 58 4.50 -3.83 -0.33
CA ALA A 58 5.48 -3.78 0.74
C ALA A 58 5.88 -2.31 0.97
N HIS A 59 5.66 -1.82 2.18
CA HIS A 59 6.00 -0.46 2.58
C HIS A 59 7.18 -0.49 3.55
N PHE A 60 8.20 0.31 3.26
CA PHE A 60 9.35 0.55 4.13
C PHE A 60 9.34 2.03 4.52
N ILE A 61 9.16 2.30 5.81
CA ILE A 61 9.01 3.65 6.34
C ILE A 61 10.16 3.93 7.31
N GLU A 62 10.90 4.99 7.05
CA GLU A 62 11.88 5.54 7.97
C GLU A 62 11.24 6.69 8.75
N VAL A 63 11.43 6.67 10.08
CA VAL A 63 10.90 7.68 10.98
C VAL A 63 12.02 8.24 11.85
N ARG A 64 11.87 9.50 12.24
CA ARG A 64 12.68 10.16 13.26
C ARG A 64 11.81 10.45 14.46
N VAL A 65 12.30 10.08 15.63
CA VAL A 65 11.63 10.29 16.91
C VAL A 65 12.48 11.25 17.72
N ASP A 66 11.85 12.31 18.21
CA ASP A 66 12.47 13.24 19.15
C ASP A 66 12.56 12.60 20.54
N GLU A 67 13.75 12.53 21.12
CA GLU A 67 13.97 11.84 22.42
C GLU A 67 13.41 12.62 23.61
N ASP A 68 13.33 13.95 23.51
CA ASP A 68 12.85 14.80 24.60
C ASP A 68 11.32 14.90 24.60
N PHE A 69 10.70 14.98 23.41
CA PHE A 69 9.26 15.22 23.26
C PHE A 69 8.45 14.01 22.76
N GLY A 70 9.11 12.95 22.32
CA GLY A 70 8.45 11.77 21.75
C GLY A 70 7.76 12.00 20.41
N THR A 71 7.95 13.17 19.78
CA THR A 71 7.30 13.49 18.51
C THR A 71 7.89 12.67 17.36
N VAL A 72 7.03 12.11 16.51
CA VAL A 72 7.43 11.25 15.39
C VAL A 72 7.26 12.00 14.08
N ARG A 73 8.27 11.94 13.21
CA ARG A 73 8.21 12.46 11.83
C ARG A 73 8.67 11.42 10.84
N VAL A 74 7.89 11.21 9.78
CA VAL A 74 8.29 10.34 8.67
C VAL A 74 9.35 11.05 7.83
N SER A 75 10.56 10.47 7.72
CA SER A 75 11.66 11.04 6.94
C SER A 75 11.67 10.52 5.51
N ARG A 76 11.32 9.25 5.30
CA ARG A 76 11.36 8.61 3.98
C ARG A 76 10.37 7.46 3.90
N VAL A 77 9.72 7.33 2.75
CA VAL A 77 8.85 6.19 2.42
C VAL A 77 9.32 5.57 1.12
N VAL A 78 9.50 4.26 1.12
CA VAL A 78 9.73 3.46 -0.10
C VAL A 78 8.67 2.38 -0.14
N SER A 79 7.98 2.25 -1.26
CA SER A 79 6.90 1.29 -1.43
C SER A 79 7.08 0.52 -2.73
N ALA A 80 6.95 -0.80 -2.66
CA ALA A 80 6.84 -1.68 -3.81
C ALA A 80 5.38 -2.17 -3.87
N LEU A 81 4.71 -1.95 -5.00
CA LEU A 81 3.29 -2.28 -5.15
C LEU A 81 3.08 -3.12 -6.42
N ASP A 82 2.34 -4.21 -6.26
CA ASP A 82 1.75 -5.01 -7.34
C ASP A 82 0.26 -4.70 -7.40
N SER A 83 -0.15 -4.05 -8.50
CA SER A 83 -1.56 -3.76 -8.79
C SER A 83 -2.00 -4.39 -10.12
N GLY A 84 -1.29 -5.44 -10.56
CA GLY A 84 -1.49 -6.02 -11.88
C GLY A 84 -1.20 -5.02 -13.01
N ARG A 85 -2.02 -5.04 -14.06
CA ARG A 85 -1.85 -4.15 -15.21
C ARG A 85 -2.28 -2.72 -14.87
N LEU A 86 -1.32 -1.79 -14.89
CA LEU A 86 -1.60 -0.36 -14.73
C LEU A 86 -2.19 0.20 -16.02
N TYR A 87 -3.46 0.62 -15.99
CA TYR A 87 -4.09 1.29 -17.14
C TYR A 87 -3.54 2.71 -17.35
N ASN A 88 -3.30 3.43 -16.26
CA ASN A 88 -2.66 4.74 -16.28
C ASN A 88 -1.65 4.83 -15.11
N PRO A 89 -0.35 4.66 -15.38
CA PRO A 89 0.67 4.66 -14.34
C PRO A 89 0.69 5.93 -13.48
N LYS A 90 0.41 7.10 -14.06
CA LYS A 90 0.41 8.39 -13.34
C LYS A 90 -0.74 8.50 -12.34
N LEU A 91 -1.92 8.01 -12.72
CA LEU A 91 -3.08 7.98 -11.81
C LEU A 91 -2.89 6.91 -10.73
N ALA A 92 -2.34 5.75 -11.08
CA ALA A 92 -1.99 4.71 -10.11
C ALA A 92 -1.00 5.24 -9.06
N GLU A 93 0.07 5.92 -9.49
CA GLU A 93 1.03 6.56 -8.59
C GLU A 93 0.36 7.57 -7.66
N SER A 94 -0.59 8.35 -8.17
CA SER A 94 -1.33 9.34 -7.35
C SER A 94 -2.21 8.66 -6.30
N GLN A 95 -2.85 7.54 -6.64
CA GLN A 95 -3.63 6.73 -5.69
C GLN A 95 -2.73 6.11 -4.61
N TRP A 96 -1.59 5.55 -5.01
CA TRP A 96 -0.65 4.96 -4.06
C TRP A 96 -0.13 6.01 -3.07
N LYS A 97 0.27 7.19 -3.56
CA LYS A 97 0.71 8.30 -2.69
C LYS A 97 -0.41 8.74 -1.75
N GLY A 98 -1.64 8.89 -2.25
CA GLY A 98 -2.80 9.25 -1.42
C GLY A 98 -3.03 8.24 -0.29
N GLY A 99 -3.07 6.94 -0.61
CA GLY A 99 -3.24 5.88 0.38
C GLY A 99 -2.11 5.81 1.40
N ILE A 100 -0.86 6.00 0.97
CA ILE A 100 0.30 6.06 1.87
C ILE A 100 0.18 7.26 2.83
N ILE A 101 -0.17 8.44 2.32
CA ILE A 101 -0.33 9.65 3.15
C ILE A 101 -1.48 9.46 4.16
N MET A 102 -2.60 8.90 3.73
CA MET A 102 -3.71 8.56 4.64
C MET A 102 -3.28 7.55 5.71
N GLY A 103 -2.53 6.51 5.35
CA GLY A 103 -2.02 5.53 6.32
C GLY A 103 -1.04 6.14 7.34
N ILE A 104 -0.25 7.14 6.93
CA ILE A 104 0.60 7.90 7.85
C ILE A 104 -0.26 8.74 8.81
N GLY A 105 -1.31 9.41 8.30
CA GLY A 105 -2.29 10.12 9.13
C GLY A 105 -2.93 9.19 10.16
N GLN A 106 -3.44 8.05 9.71
CA GLN A 106 -4.00 7.00 10.57
C GLN A 106 -3.06 6.55 11.69
N ALA A 107 -1.76 6.45 11.41
CA ALA A 107 -0.79 5.96 12.38
C ALA A 107 -0.36 7.02 13.41
N LEU A 108 -0.37 8.31 13.04
CA LEU A 108 0.27 9.36 13.83
C LEU A 108 -0.69 10.43 14.37
N LEU A 109 -1.82 10.66 13.70
CA LEU A 109 -2.64 11.86 13.90
C LEU A 109 -4.11 11.53 14.14
N GLU A 110 -4.67 10.59 13.38
CA GLU A 110 -6.11 10.35 13.39
C GLU A 110 -6.56 9.59 14.64
N GLU A 111 -7.41 10.22 15.45
CA GLU A 111 -8.10 9.56 16.56
C GLU A 111 -9.53 10.11 16.67
N GLY A 112 -10.54 9.23 16.65
CA GLY A 112 -11.92 9.62 16.92
C GLY A 112 -12.20 9.61 18.44
N ILE A 113 -12.34 10.78 19.05
CA ILE A 113 -12.51 10.88 20.51
C ILE A 113 -14.01 10.89 20.85
N VAL A 114 -14.47 9.84 21.53
CA VAL A 114 -15.87 9.71 21.99
C VAL A 114 -15.96 10.01 23.48
N ASP A 115 -16.79 10.99 23.85
CA ASP A 115 -17.16 11.25 25.24
C ASP A 115 -17.98 10.07 25.79
N ARG A 116 -17.43 9.37 26.79
CA ARG A 116 -18.08 8.21 27.42
C ARG A 116 -19.39 8.53 28.14
N ARG A 117 -19.61 9.78 28.54
CA ARG A 117 -20.82 10.18 29.29
C ARG A 117 -22.03 10.32 28.37
N HIS A 118 -21.82 10.86 27.19
CA HIS A 118 -22.91 11.24 26.26
C HIS A 118 -22.84 10.55 24.90
N GLY A 119 -21.76 9.80 24.61
CA GLY A 119 -21.54 9.13 23.33
C GLY A 119 -21.23 10.08 22.16
N ARG A 120 -20.88 11.35 22.44
CA ARG A 120 -20.61 12.36 21.42
C ARG A 120 -19.16 12.29 20.94
N ILE A 121 -18.95 12.39 19.63
CA ILE A 121 -17.62 12.62 19.05
C ILE A 121 -17.25 14.09 19.30
N VAL A 122 -16.21 14.33 20.10
CA VAL A 122 -15.87 15.68 20.57
C VAL A 122 -14.98 16.44 19.58
N ASN A 123 -14.19 15.73 18.78
CA ASN A 123 -13.27 16.30 17.79
C ASN A 123 -13.79 16.15 16.35
N ASN A 124 -15.09 16.32 16.14
CA ASN A 124 -15.71 16.15 14.81
C ASN A 124 -15.50 17.36 13.88
N ASN A 125 -14.27 17.88 13.82
CA ASN A 125 -13.88 19.03 13.03
C ASN A 125 -12.40 18.90 12.59
N LEU A 126 -11.99 19.63 11.56
CA LEU A 126 -10.64 19.56 10.98
C LEU A 126 -9.55 20.26 11.82
N ALA A 127 -9.91 20.93 12.91
CA ALA A 127 -8.92 21.52 13.82
C ALA A 127 -8.45 20.51 14.87
N ASP A 128 -9.36 19.65 15.34
CA ASP A 128 -9.11 18.69 16.42
C ASP A 128 -8.94 17.23 15.94
N TYR A 129 -9.42 16.90 14.73
CA TYR A 129 -9.12 15.64 14.04
C TYR A 129 -8.03 15.92 13.01
N LEU A 130 -6.81 15.53 13.34
CA LEU A 130 -5.62 15.75 12.52
C LEU A 130 -5.35 14.58 11.57
#